data_AF-A0A5N6KJC9-F1
#
_entry.id   AF-A0A5N6KJC9-F1
#
_cell.length_a   1.000
_cell.length_b   1.000
_cell.length_c   1.000
_cell.angle_alpha   90.00
_cell.angle_beta   90.00
_cell.angle_gamma   90.00
#
_symmetry.space_group_name_H-M   'P 1'
#
loop_
_entity.id
_entity.type
_entity.pdbx_description
1 polymer ?
#
loop_
_entity_poly.entity_id
_entity_poly.type
_entity_poly.pdbx_seq_one_letter_code
_entity_poly.pdbx_strand_id
1 'polypeptide(L)'
;MSPIAAVSPSSASKSYKSESTTARLLGSGSAGIAELAVFHPVDTIAKRLMSNQGSTKGRLAQVIFKDKATAPIGTKFFSLFPGLGYAAGYKVLQRVYKYGGQPFVRDYLAKNHGSTFDNTFGAKTGKAMMSSVAGSLVGIGEIVLLPLDVLKIKRQTNPEAFRGRGVVRIVKDEGFGLYRGWQWTAARNAPGSFALFGGSAFTKGYLFGLNDYNKASWFQNFIASIAGASASLVVSAPLDVIKTRIQNRNFENPESGFRIVSSMMKNEGITSFFKGLTPKLLMTGPKLVFSFWLAQTLIPAFDLALSKNGWEGKLAFNDIERYIVHALYIAESRYTGRGKQLDSNENDNDNGNYK
;
A
#
# COMPACT_ATOMS: atom_id res chain seq x y z
N MET A 1 38.18 51.61 23.76
CA MET A 1 38.03 50.15 23.97
C MET A 1 36.57 49.89 24.31
N SER A 2 35.79 49.41 23.34
CA SER A 2 34.40 48.99 23.51
C SER A 2 34.35 47.48 23.24
N PRO A 3 33.66 46.67 24.05
CA PRO A 3 33.71 45.22 23.92
C PRO A 3 32.92 44.74 22.69
N ILE A 4 33.54 43.84 21.94
CA ILE A 4 32.95 43.12 20.81
C ILE A 4 31.87 42.18 21.36
N ALA A 5 30.62 42.41 20.98
CA ALA A 5 29.50 41.53 21.32
C ALA A 5 29.65 40.18 20.57
N ALA A 6 29.64 39.08 21.34
CA ALA A 6 29.70 37.73 20.82
C ALA A 6 28.44 37.41 20.00
N VAL A 7 28.62 37.05 18.73
CA VAL A 7 27.57 36.49 17.88
C VAL A 7 27.29 35.07 18.35
N SER A 8 26.17 34.87 19.04
CA SER A 8 25.63 33.55 19.36
C SER A 8 25.24 32.81 18.07
N PRO A 9 25.67 31.56 17.84
CA PRO A 9 25.31 30.81 16.64
C PRO A 9 23.80 30.53 16.63
N SER A 10 23.09 31.12 15.67
CA SER A 10 21.69 30.84 15.42
C SER A 10 21.53 29.37 15.02
N SER A 11 20.96 28.56 15.92
CA SER A 11 20.61 27.17 15.63
C SER A 11 19.67 27.11 14.42
N ALA A 12 20.04 26.36 13.38
CA ALA A 12 19.28 26.15 12.15
C ALA A 12 17.94 25.37 12.33
N SER A 13 17.40 25.31 13.55
CA SER A 13 16.20 24.55 13.92
C SER A 13 14.92 25.40 14.00
N LYS A 14 14.94 26.69 13.64
CA LYS A 14 13.79 27.61 13.80
C LYS A 14 13.10 28.10 12.51
N SER A 15 13.10 27.30 11.45
CA SER A 15 12.16 27.53 10.33
C SER A 15 11.71 26.21 9.71
N TYR A 16 10.96 25.42 10.47
CA TYR A 16 10.10 24.39 9.89
C TYR A 16 8.71 25.02 9.74
N LYS A 17 8.30 25.39 8.52
CA LYS A 17 6.89 25.72 8.27
C LYS A 17 6.09 24.49 8.64
N SER A 18 5.22 24.59 9.65
CA SER A 18 4.31 23.50 9.97
C SER A 18 3.28 23.40 8.85
N GLU A 19 3.51 22.50 7.91
CA GLU A 19 2.49 22.15 6.92
C GLU A 19 1.22 21.72 7.65
N SER A 20 0.07 22.18 7.18
CA SER A 20 -1.23 21.80 7.74
C SER A 20 -1.39 20.28 7.75
N THR A 21 -1.88 19.71 8.85
CA THR A 21 -2.24 18.29 8.94
C THR A 21 -3.19 17.88 7.79
N THR A 22 -4.05 18.79 7.36
CA THR A 22 -4.93 18.59 6.19
C THR A 22 -4.15 18.54 4.88
N ALA A 23 -3.17 19.41 4.66
CA ALA A 23 -2.30 19.37 3.47
C ALA A 23 -1.52 18.06 3.40
N ARG A 24 -1.04 17.56 4.55
CA ARG A 24 -0.36 16.26 4.65
C ARG A 24 -1.29 15.09 4.37
N LEU A 25 -2.52 15.12 4.88
CA LEU A 25 -3.52 14.09 4.62
C LEU A 25 -3.97 14.07 3.14
N LEU A 26 -4.28 15.23 2.56
CA LEU A 26 -4.69 15.34 1.16
C LEU A 26 -3.54 15.03 0.19
N GLY A 27 -2.34 15.55 0.46
CA GLY A 27 -1.14 15.27 -0.31
C GLY A 27 -0.76 13.79 -0.25
N SER A 28 -0.76 13.18 0.93
CA SER A 28 -0.47 11.75 1.06
C SER A 28 -1.59 10.84 0.53
N GLY A 29 -2.86 11.25 0.62
CA GLY A 29 -3.99 10.51 0.04
C GLY A 29 -3.94 10.51 -1.49
N SER A 30 -3.85 11.69 -2.10
CA SER A 30 -3.78 11.87 -3.56
C SER A 30 -2.53 11.22 -4.17
N ALA A 31 -1.35 11.39 -3.56
CA ALA A 31 -0.13 10.72 -3.99
C ALA A 31 -0.25 9.19 -3.89
N GLY A 32 -0.93 8.70 -2.85
CA GLY A 32 -1.21 7.28 -2.67
C GLY A 32 -2.08 6.70 -3.80
N ILE A 33 -3.12 7.44 -4.22
CA ILE A 33 -4.01 7.06 -5.32
C ILE A 33 -3.28 7.14 -6.67
N ALA A 34 -2.52 8.20 -6.92
CA ALA A 34 -1.73 8.33 -8.16
C ALA A 34 -0.71 7.21 -8.31
N GLU A 35 0.01 6.86 -7.24
CA GLU A 35 0.92 5.71 -7.21
C GLU A 35 0.19 4.39 -7.46
N LEU A 36 -1.04 4.23 -6.95
CA LEU A 36 -1.85 3.05 -7.28
C LEU A 36 -2.25 3.04 -8.76
N ALA A 37 -2.71 4.15 -9.32
CA ALA A 37 -3.12 4.20 -10.73
C ALA A 37 -1.99 3.76 -11.67
N VAL A 38 -0.75 4.13 -11.36
CA VAL A 38 0.41 3.75 -12.18
C VAL A 38 0.87 2.31 -11.92
N PHE A 39 0.94 1.88 -10.65
CA PHE A 39 1.60 0.62 -10.29
C PHE A 39 0.64 -0.54 -9.97
N HIS A 40 -0.68 -0.34 -10.02
CA HIS A 40 -1.66 -1.41 -9.83
C HIS A 40 -1.49 -2.59 -10.79
N PRO A 41 -1.12 -2.40 -12.08
CA PRO A 41 -0.85 -3.52 -12.97
C PRO A 41 0.20 -4.50 -12.42
N VAL A 42 1.24 -3.99 -11.75
CA VAL A 42 2.30 -4.79 -11.13
C VAL A 42 1.74 -5.63 -9.99
N ASP A 43 0.89 -5.04 -9.14
CA ASP A 43 0.24 -5.76 -8.04
C ASP A 43 -0.65 -6.89 -8.59
N THR A 44 -1.46 -6.60 -9.61
CA THR A 44 -2.30 -7.61 -10.26
C THR A 44 -1.47 -8.74 -10.89
N ILE A 45 -0.37 -8.43 -11.59
CA ILE A 45 0.57 -9.43 -12.12
C ILE A 45 1.10 -10.30 -10.99
N ALA A 46 1.61 -9.69 -9.92
CA ALA A 46 2.18 -10.40 -8.78
C ALA A 46 1.12 -11.33 -8.13
N LYS A 47 -0.09 -10.83 -7.89
CA LYS A 47 -1.18 -11.61 -7.27
C LYS A 47 -1.65 -12.76 -8.14
N ARG A 48 -1.75 -12.58 -9.46
CA ARG A 48 -2.06 -13.67 -10.40
C ARG A 48 -0.98 -14.74 -10.39
N LEU A 49 0.30 -14.36 -10.40
CA LEU A 49 1.42 -15.30 -10.27
C LEU A 49 1.39 -16.06 -8.93
N MET A 50 1.13 -15.37 -7.81
CA MET A 50 1.02 -15.99 -6.47
C MET A 50 -0.12 -17.00 -6.38
N SER A 51 -1.26 -16.70 -7.01
CA SER A 51 -2.43 -17.57 -7.02
C SER A 51 -2.31 -18.77 -7.97
N ASN A 52 -1.41 -18.70 -8.96
CA ASN A 52 -1.24 -19.75 -9.96
C ASN A 52 -0.60 -21.02 -9.36
N GLN A 53 -1.24 -22.16 -9.60
CA GLN A 53 -0.75 -23.49 -9.23
C GLN A 53 -0.04 -24.14 -10.42
N GLY A 54 1.16 -24.68 -10.20
CA GLY A 54 1.98 -25.31 -11.24
C GLY A 54 2.87 -24.33 -12.02
N SER A 55 3.52 -24.83 -13.08
CA SER A 55 4.53 -24.09 -13.85
C SER A 55 3.93 -22.95 -14.67
N THR A 56 4.65 -21.82 -14.73
CA THR A 56 4.34 -20.68 -15.61
C THR A 56 5.04 -20.77 -16.96
N LYS A 57 5.95 -21.74 -17.16
CA LYS A 57 6.69 -21.93 -18.42
C LYS A 57 5.70 -22.19 -19.56
N GLY A 58 5.81 -21.42 -20.64
CA GLY A 58 4.88 -21.50 -21.80
C GLY A 58 3.46 -20.99 -21.54
N ARG A 59 3.12 -20.58 -20.30
CA ARG A 59 1.77 -20.15 -19.90
C ARG A 59 1.73 -18.78 -19.23
N LEU A 60 2.81 -18.02 -19.30
CA LEU A 60 2.95 -16.76 -18.55
C LEU A 60 1.86 -15.74 -18.92
N ALA A 61 1.58 -15.59 -20.22
CA ALA A 61 0.53 -14.69 -20.69
C ALA A 61 -0.87 -15.13 -20.20
N GLN A 62 -1.14 -16.43 -20.17
CA GLN A 62 -2.39 -17.02 -19.67
C GLN A 62 -2.54 -16.80 -18.16
N VAL A 63 -1.45 -16.91 -17.40
CA VAL A 63 -1.47 -16.61 -15.96
C VAL A 63 -1.69 -15.12 -15.71
N ILE A 64 -0.97 -14.25 -16.44
CA ILE A 64 -1.03 -12.81 -16.22
C ILE A 64 -2.32 -12.19 -16.73
N PHE A 65 -2.78 -12.53 -17.93
CA PHE A 65 -3.91 -11.87 -18.60
C PHE A 65 -5.16 -12.73 -18.67
N LYS A 66 -5.11 -13.98 -18.21
CA LYS A 66 -6.25 -14.91 -18.15
C LYS A 66 -6.89 -15.10 -19.53
N ASP A 67 -8.21 -14.92 -19.63
CA ASP A 67 -8.99 -14.98 -20.87
C ASP A 67 -8.57 -13.91 -21.89
N LYS A 68 -7.80 -12.89 -21.48
CA LYS A 68 -7.26 -11.84 -22.36
C LYS A 68 -5.84 -12.12 -22.86
N ALA A 69 -5.30 -13.33 -22.67
CA ALA A 69 -3.91 -13.66 -23.05
C ALA A 69 -3.61 -13.54 -24.55
N THR A 70 -4.60 -13.72 -25.41
CA THR A 70 -4.47 -13.57 -26.87
C THR A 70 -5.00 -12.22 -27.37
N ALA A 71 -5.52 -11.36 -26.48
CA ALA A 71 -6.08 -10.07 -26.86
C ALA A 71 -4.99 -9.04 -27.27
N PRO A 72 -5.38 -7.95 -27.95
CA PRO A 72 -4.48 -6.82 -28.23
C PRO A 72 -3.89 -6.20 -26.96
N ILE A 73 -2.77 -5.49 -27.12
CA ILE A 73 -1.98 -4.96 -25.99
C ILE A 73 -2.78 -4.01 -25.08
N GLY A 74 -3.65 -3.17 -25.64
CA GLY A 74 -4.52 -2.28 -24.88
C GLY A 74 -5.48 -3.06 -23.97
N THR A 75 -6.17 -4.06 -24.52
CA THR A 75 -7.09 -4.92 -23.75
C THR A 75 -6.35 -5.70 -22.66
N LYS A 76 -5.14 -6.19 -22.96
CA LYS A 76 -4.26 -6.83 -21.97
C LYS A 76 -3.92 -5.87 -20.83
N PHE A 77 -3.52 -4.65 -21.15
CA PHE A 77 -3.18 -3.63 -20.16
C PHE A 77 -4.36 -3.34 -19.23
N PHE A 78 -5.54 -3.03 -19.77
CA PHE A 78 -6.73 -2.74 -18.97
C PHE A 78 -7.23 -3.96 -18.15
N SER A 79 -6.95 -5.19 -18.60
CA SER A 79 -7.25 -6.40 -17.84
C SER A 79 -6.47 -6.51 -16.51
N LEU A 80 -5.46 -5.66 -16.29
CA LEU A 80 -4.66 -5.62 -15.06
C LEU A 80 -5.20 -4.65 -14.00
N PHE A 81 -6.25 -3.88 -14.30
CA PHE A 81 -6.90 -2.94 -13.38
C PHE A 81 -8.06 -3.45 -12.51
N PRO A 82 -8.55 -4.71 -12.59
CA PRO A 82 -9.55 -5.21 -11.65
C PRO A 82 -9.11 -5.01 -10.19
N GLY A 83 -10.04 -4.52 -9.38
CA GLY A 83 -9.83 -4.34 -7.94
C GLY A 83 -9.15 -3.04 -7.54
N LEU A 84 -8.87 -2.12 -8.48
CA LEU A 84 -8.26 -0.82 -8.19
C LEU A 84 -9.03 -0.03 -7.12
N GLY A 85 -10.37 -0.02 -7.15
CA GLY A 85 -11.19 0.66 -6.14
C GLY A 85 -10.97 0.13 -4.72
N TYR A 86 -10.99 -1.21 -4.55
CA TYR A 86 -10.65 -1.83 -3.26
C TYR A 86 -9.20 -1.58 -2.86
N ALA A 87 -8.27 -1.56 -3.82
CA ALA A 87 -6.87 -1.24 -3.57
C ALA A 87 -6.70 0.20 -3.08
N ALA A 88 -7.44 1.15 -3.67
CA ALA A 88 -7.47 2.54 -3.24
C ALA A 88 -8.04 2.68 -1.82
N GLY A 89 -9.22 2.12 -1.55
CA GLY A 89 -9.82 2.13 -0.22
C GLY A 89 -8.92 1.49 0.83
N TYR A 90 -8.38 0.30 0.55
CA TYR A 90 -7.42 -0.39 1.41
C TYR A 90 -6.20 0.49 1.70
N LYS A 91 -5.58 1.10 0.67
CA LYS A 91 -4.36 1.88 0.82
C LYS A 91 -4.59 3.17 1.61
N VAL A 92 -5.71 3.85 1.38
CA VAL A 92 -6.08 5.07 2.14
C VAL A 92 -6.26 4.71 3.61
N LEU A 93 -7.08 3.70 3.92
CA LEU A 93 -7.28 3.26 5.31
C LEU A 93 -6.01 2.74 5.95
N GLN A 94 -5.18 2.01 5.20
CA GLN A 94 -3.87 1.56 5.65
C GLN A 94 -2.96 2.73 5.98
N ARG A 95 -2.93 3.80 5.18
CA ARG A 95 -2.14 5.00 5.47
C ARG A 95 -2.65 5.72 6.71
N VAL A 96 -3.97 5.91 6.84
CA VAL A 96 -4.57 6.53 8.03
C VAL A 96 -4.23 5.72 9.28
N TYR A 97 -4.45 4.41 9.24
CA TYR A 97 -4.19 3.52 10.36
C TYR A 97 -2.70 3.44 10.72
N LYS A 98 -1.81 3.23 9.74
CA LYS A 98 -0.36 3.11 9.99
C LYS A 98 0.28 4.43 10.37
N TYR A 99 0.07 5.50 9.60
CA TYR A 99 0.70 6.79 9.90
C TYR A 99 0.05 7.50 11.08
N GLY A 100 -1.25 7.28 11.32
CA GLY A 100 -1.92 7.74 12.52
C GLY A 100 -1.49 6.95 13.76
N GLY A 101 -1.42 5.62 13.68
CA GLY A 101 -1.20 4.75 14.85
C GLY A 101 0.26 4.49 15.22
N GLN A 102 1.16 4.40 14.24
CA GLN A 102 2.56 4.02 14.49
C GLN A 102 3.35 5.01 15.36
N PRO A 103 3.17 6.34 15.24
CA PRO A 103 3.81 7.28 16.16
C PRO A 103 3.44 7.00 17.62
N PHE A 104 2.16 6.76 17.94
CA PHE A 104 1.73 6.45 19.32
C PHE A 104 2.42 5.21 19.88
N VAL A 105 2.47 4.11 19.10
CA VAL A 105 3.13 2.88 19.53
C VAL A 105 4.63 3.10 19.72
N ARG A 106 5.28 3.78 18.78
CA ARG A 106 6.72 4.08 18.85
C ARG A 106 7.04 4.97 20.05
N ASP A 107 6.25 6.01 20.29
CA ASP A 107 6.49 6.97 21.36
C ASP A 107 6.22 6.31 22.73
N TYR A 108 5.23 5.44 22.83
CA TYR A 108 5.03 4.57 23.99
C TYR A 108 6.26 3.66 24.24
N LEU A 109 6.77 2.98 23.21
CA LEU A 109 7.94 2.12 23.34
C LEU A 109 9.19 2.93 23.71
N ALA A 110 9.39 4.11 23.12
CA ALA A 110 10.52 4.97 23.42
C ALA A 110 10.49 5.44 24.88
N LYS A 111 9.32 5.87 25.37
CA LYS A 111 9.14 6.35 26.75
C LYS A 111 9.34 5.24 27.78
N ASN A 112 8.81 4.04 27.54
CA ASN A 112 8.73 3.00 28.57
C ASN A 112 9.81 1.91 28.42
N HIS A 113 10.36 1.73 27.22
CA HIS A 113 11.27 0.61 26.90
C HIS A 113 12.52 1.05 26.10
N GLY A 114 12.69 2.33 25.80
CA GLY A 114 13.79 2.83 24.97
C GLY A 114 15.16 2.44 25.51
N SER A 115 15.39 2.63 26.82
CA SER A 115 16.63 2.22 27.49
C SER A 115 16.88 0.72 27.41
N THR A 116 15.84 -0.12 27.48
CA THR A 116 15.97 -1.57 27.32
C THR A 116 16.46 -1.93 25.92
N PHE A 117 15.92 -1.30 24.88
CA PHE A 117 16.39 -1.52 23.51
C PHE A 117 17.83 -1.07 23.32
N ASP A 118 18.21 0.10 23.84
CA ASP A 118 19.56 0.63 23.71
C ASP A 118 20.58 -0.21 24.49
N ASN A 119 20.24 -0.68 25.69
CA ASN A 119 21.12 -1.54 26.49
C ASN A 119 21.29 -2.93 25.86
N THR A 120 20.25 -3.45 25.20
CA THR A 120 20.26 -4.81 24.63
C THR A 120 20.94 -4.86 23.26
N PHE A 121 20.67 -3.87 22.40
CA PHE A 121 21.11 -3.88 21.00
C PHE A 121 22.15 -2.80 20.68
N GLY A 122 22.48 -1.94 21.65
CA GLY A 122 23.30 -0.75 21.47
C GLY A 122 22.51 0.41 20.86
N ALA A 123 22.90 1.65 21.15
CA ALA A 123 22.16 2.87 20.75
C ALA A 123 21.89 2.98 19.22
N LYS A 124 22.76 2.43 18.37
CA LYS A 124 22.59 2.45 16.90
C LYS A 124 21.48 1.49 16.45
N THR A 125 21.49 0.27 16.96
CA THR A 125 20.57 -0.81 16.54
C THR A 125 19.28 -0.80 17.35
N GLY A 126 19.31 -0.31 18.60
CA GLY A 126 18.17 -0.19 19.50
C GLY A 126 17.01 0.60 18.88
N LYS A 127 17.30 1.76 18.29
CA LYS A 127 16.30 2.56 17.56
C LYS A 127 15.65 1.79 16.39
N ALA A 128 16.44 1.03 15.63
CA ALA A 128 15.94 0.23 14.50
C ALA A 128 15.09 -0.96 15.00
N MET A 129 15.50 -1.62 16.07
CA MET A 129 14.76 -2.72 16.70
C MET A 129 13.44 -2.24 17.29
N MET A 130 13.45 -1.13 18.04
CA MET A 130 12.23 -0.51 18.55
C MET A 130 11.28 -0.12 17.42
N SER A 131 11.79 0.47 16.35
CA SER A 131 10.99 0.80 15.15
C SER A 131 10.41 -0.44 14.47
N SER A 132 11.15 -1.55 14.47
CA SER A 132 10.70 -2.85 13.94
C SER A 132 9.58 -3.45 14.79
N VAL A 133 9.69 -3.38 16.12
CA VAL A 133 8.63 -3.82 17.04
C VAL A 133 7.39 -2.95 16.88
N ALA A 134 7.52 -1.63 16.84
CA ALA A 134 6.40 -0.72 16.59
C ALA A 134 5.72 -1.04 15.25
N GLY A 135 6.52 -1.19 14.18
CA GLY A 135 6.02 -1.56 12.86
C GLY A 135 5.32 -2.92 12.83
N SER A 136 5.82 -3.89 13.60
CA SER A 136 5.22 -5.22 13.72
C SER A 136 3.88 -5.17 14.45
N LEU A 137 3.79 -4.47 15.59
CA LEU A 137 2.55 -4.33 16.36
C LEU A 137 1.45 -3.63 15.54
N VAL A 138 1.79 -2.51 14.92
CA VAL A 138 0.86 -1.82 14.02
C VAL A 138 0.52 -2.71 12.83
N GLY A 139 1.51 -3.39 12.25
CA GLY A 139 1.33 -4.34 11.15
C GLY A 139 0.36 -5.46 11.49
N ILE A 140 0.40 -6.03 12.69
CA ILE A 140 -0.57 -7.05 13.12
C ILE A 140 -1.99 -6.48 13.09
N GLY A 141 -2.20 -5.24 13.56
CA GLY A 141 -3.53 -4.64 13.52
C GLY A 141 -4.07 -4.28 12.12
N GLU A 142 -3.27 -4.43 11.05
CA GLU A 142 -3.80 -4.42 9.67
C GLU A 142 -4.86 -5.49 9.41
N ILE A 143 -5.02 -6.47 10.31
CA ILE A 143 -6.13 -7.41 10.32
C ILE A 143 -7.48 -6.69 10.18
N VAL A 144 -7.64 -5.49 10.75
CA VAL A 144 -8.87 -4.68 10.62
C VAL A 144 -9.21 -4.38 9.16
N LEU A 145 -8.21 -4.30 8.28
CA LEU A 145 -8.37 -3.96 6.87
C LEU A 145 -8.49 -5.19 5.95
N LEU A 146 -8.50 -6.40 6.52
CA LEU A 146 -8.59 -7.65 5.75
C LEU A 146 -9.81 -7.75 4.84
N PRO A 147 -11.01 -7.27 5.22
CA PRO A 147 -12.16 -7.35 4.32
C PRO A 147 -11.90 -6.71 2.97
N LEU A 148 -11.27 -5.54 2.94
CA LEU A 148 -10.90 -4.88 1.68
C LEU A 148 -9.77 -5.60 0.95
N ASP A 149 -8.79 -6.16 1.67
CA ASP A 149 -7.69 -6.92 1.06
C ASP A 149 -8.20 -8.20 0.37
N VAL A 150 -9.14 -8.92 1.00
CA VAL A 150 -9.78 -10.11 0.42
C VAL A 150 -10.57 -9.74 -0.83
N LEU A 151 -11.37 -8.67 -0.78
CA LEU A 151 -12.15 -8.20 -1.93
C LEU A 151 -11.24 -7.79 -3.10
N LYS A 152 -10.17 -7.03 -2.81
CA LYS A 152 -9.14 -6.64 -3.79
C LYS A 152 -8.51 -7.86 -4.45
N ILE A 153 -7.99 -8.80 -3.66
CA ILE A 153 -7.29 -9.99 -4.16
C ILE A 153 -8.23 -10.82 -5.02
N LYS A 154 -9.45 -11.12 -4.54
CA LYS A 154 -10.44 -11.84 -5.35
C LYS A 154 -10.73 -11.12 -6.65
N ARG A 155 -10.87 -9.80 -6.66
CA ARG A 155 -11.13 -9.07 -7.90
C ARG A 155 -9.97 -9.17 -8.89
N GLN A 156 -8.72 -9.25 -8.41
CA GLN A 156 -7.52 -9.45 -9.24
C GLN A 156 -7.35 -10.91 -9.73
N THR A 157 -7.66 -11.90 -8.89
CA THR A 157 -7.30 -13.32 -9.09
C THR A 157 -8.47 -14.26 -9.36
N ASN A 158 -9.70 -13.91 -8.97
CA ASN A 158 -10.93 -14.66 -9.25
C ASN A 158 -12.16 -13.73 -9.38
N PRO A 159 -12.28 -12.97 -10.49
CA PRO A 159 -13.39 -12.05 -10.70
C PRO A 159 -14.77 -12.70 -10.66
N GLU A 160 -14.85 -13.99 -11.03
CA GLU A 160 -16.09 -14.78 -11.03
C GLU A 160 -16.71 -14.92 -9.64
N ALA A 161 -15.92 -14.80 -8.57
CA ALA A 161 -16.42 -14.81 -7.20
C ALA A 161 -17.40 -13.65 -6.88
N PHE A 162 -17.43 -12.61 -7.73
CA PHE A 162 -18.33 -11.47 -7.64
C PHE A 162 -19.51 -11.53 -8.63
N ARG A 163 -19.59 -12.56 -9.49
CA ARG A 163 -20.62 -12.59 -10.54
C ARG A 163 -22.00 -12.66 -9.90
N GLY A 164 -22.87 -11.71 -10.26
CA GLY A 164 -24.24 -11.64 -9.71
C GLY A 164 -24.33 -11.18 -8.25
N ARG A 165 -23.22 -10.80 -7.60
CA ARG A 165 -23.22 -10.32 -6.20
C ARG A 165 -22.56 -8.94 -6.09
N GLY A 166 -23.32 -7.97 -5.60
CA GLY A 166 -22.79 -6.66 -5.20
C GLY A 166 -21.99 -6.74 -3.90
N VAL A 167 -21.17 -5.72 -3.62
CA VAL A 167 -20.27 -5.67 -2.45
C VAL A 167 -21.02 -5.83 -1.13
N VAL A 168 -22.13 -5.11 -0.98
CA VAL A 168 -22.97 -5.17 0.24
C VAL A 168 -23.46 -6.59 0.50
N ARG A 169 -23.90 -7.29 -0.55
CA ARG A 169 -24.34 -8.68 -0.45
C ARG A 169 -23.19 -9.61 -0.08
N ILE A 170 -22.01 -9.45 -0.67
CA ILE A 170 -20.82 -10.22 -0.29
C ILE A 170 -20.44 -9.97 1.17
N VAL A 171 -20.46 -8.72 1.64
CA VAL A 171 -20.14 -8.42 3.04
C VAL A 171 -21.16 -9.06 3.99
N LYS A 172 -22.44 -9.00 3.63
CA LYS A 172 -23.53 -9.61 4.42
C LYS A 172 -23.45 -11.13 4.43
N ASP A 173 -23.24 -11.76 3.28
CA ASP A 173 -23.23 -13.21 3.12
C ASP A 173 -21.97 -13.82 3.76
N GLU A 174 -20.80 -13.20 3.58
CA GLU A 174 -19.52 -13.78 3.98
C GLU A 174 -19.11 -13.39 5.41
N GLY A 175 -19.54 -12.24 5.92
CA GLY A 175 -19.27 -11.77 7.29
C GLY A 175 -17.81 -11.93 7.71
N PHE A 176 -17.57 -12.66 8.81
CA PHE A 176 -16.23 -12.94 9.33
C PHE A 176 -15.33 -13.77 8.39
N GLY A 177 -15.90 -14.44 7.39
CA GLY A 177 -15.14 -15.12 6.34
C GLY A 177 -14.21 -14.18 5.57
N LEU A 178 -14.49 -12.87 5.57
CA LEU A 178 -13.63 -11.83 5.01
C LEU A 178 -12.31 -11.61 5.79
N TYR A 179 -12.20 -12.13 7.01
CA TYR A 179 -10.96 -12.08 7.81
C TYR A 179 -10.07 -13.32 7.60
N ARG A 180 -10.40 -14.21 6.67
CA ARG A 180 -9.57 -15.38 6.36
C ARG A 180 -8.14 -14.98 5.94
N GLY A 181 -7.18 -15.74 6.46
CA GLY A 181 -5.77 -15.42 6.30
C GLY A 181 -5.25 -14.35 7.26
N TRP A 182 -6.00 -14.00 8.32
CA TRP A 182 -5.53 -13.06 9.35
C TRP A 182 -4.24 -13.52 10.02
N GLN A 183 -4.12 -14.81 10.33
CA GLN A 183 -2.92 -15.40 10.93
C GLN A 183 -1.70 -15.18 10.04
N TRP A 184 -1.86 -15.39 8.73
CA TRP A 184 -0.80 -15.19 7.74
C TRP A 184 -0.47 -13.72 7.53
N THR A 185 -1.44 -12.83 7.71
CA THR A 185 -1.21 -11.37 7.68
C THR A 185 -0.38 -10.92 8.88
N ALA A 186 -0.77 -11.35 10.09
CA ALA A 186 0.01 -11.09 11.31
C ALA A 186 1.42 -11.68 11.20
N ALA A 187 1.53 -12.96 10.84
CA ALA A 187 2.80 -13.67 10.71
C ALA A 187 3.71 -13.04 9.66
N ARG A 188 3.16 -12.47 8.58
CA ARG A 188 3.92 -11.77 7.52
C ARG A 188 4.49 -10.44 8.01
N ASN A 189 3.70 -9.68 8.77
CA ASN A 189 4.03 -8.29 9.08
C ASN A 189 5.19 -8.14 10.07
N ALA A 190 5.39 -9.09 10.99
CA ALA A 190 6.53 -9.03 11.90
C ALA A 190 7.88 -9.26 11.20
N PRO A 191 8.16 -10.42 10.57
CA PRO A 191 9.41 -10.66 9.84
C PRO A 191 9.65 -9.63 8.73
N GLY A 192 8.59 -9.20 8.04
CA GLY A 192 8.67 -8.15 7.04
C GLY A 192 9.17 -6.82 7.61
N SER A 193 8.74 -6.44 8.82
CA SER A 193 9.17 -5.19 9.47
C SER A 193 10.63 -5.28 9.90
N PHE A 194 11.04 -6.38 10.51
CA PHE A 194 12.45 -6.58 10.89
C PHE A 194 13.37 -6.57 9.68
N ALA A 195 13.00 -7.25 8.59
CA ALA A 195 13.78 -7.22 7.35
C ALA A 195 13.82 -5.82 6.70
N LEU A 196 12.73 -5.04 6.80
CA LEU A 196 12.68 -3.66 6.30
C LEU A 196 13.69 -2.76 7.01
N PHE A 197 13.60 -2.68 8.33
CA PHE A 197 14.46 -1.80 9.11
C PHE A 197 15.88 -2.35 9.21
N GLY A 198 16.04 -3.67 9.35
CA GLY A 198 17.32 -4.35 9.36
C GLY A 198 18.08 -4.18 8.05
N GLY A 199 17.43 -4.36 6.90
CA GLY A 199 18.04 -4.10 5.59
C GLY A 199 18.45 -2.64 5.42
N SER A 200 17.60 -1.69 5.86
CA SER A 200 17.94 -0.27 5.83
C SER A 200 19.13 0.08 6.73
N ALA A 201 19.16 -0.45 7.96
CA ALA A 201 20.24 -0.25 8.91
C ALA A 201 21.55 -0.87 8.41
N PHE A 202 21.50 -2.09 7.87
CA PHE A 202 22.64 -2.77 7.26
C PHE A 202 23.23 -1.92 6.13
N THR A 203 22.40 -1.40 5.22
CA THR A 203 22.88 -0.53 4.15
C THR A 203 23.52 0.76 4.69
N LYS A 204 22.91 1.42 5.68
CA LYS A 204 23.49 2.65 6.23
C LYS A 204 24.79 2.41 6.99
N GLY A 205 24.84 1.37 7.83
CA GLY A 205 26.01 1.07 8.65
C GLY A 205 27.14 0.40 7.87
N TYR A 206 26.83 -0.69 7.16
CA TYR A 206 27.83 -1.51 6.49
C TYR A 206 28.23 -0.95 5.13
N LEU A 207 27.25 -0.62 4.25
CA LEU A 207 27.57 -0.15 2.90
C LEU A 207 28.07 1.30 2.89
N PHE A 208 27.48 2.17 3.71
CA PHE A 208 27.82 3.60 3.74
C PHE A 208 28.68 4.04 4.92
N GLY A 209 29.05 3.12 5.84
CA GLY A 209 29.93 3.43 6.98
C GLY A 209 29.34 4.45 7.97
N LEU A 210 28.02 4.64 7.98
CA LEU A 210 27.41 5.70 8.79
C LEU A 210 27.38 5.33 10.26
N ASN A 211 27.94 6.20 11.10
CA ASN A 211 27.87 6.09 12.55
C ASN A 211 26.57 6.68 13.12
N ASP A 212 26.03 7.71 12.48
CA ASP A 212 24.75 8.33 12.82
C ASP A 212 23.83 8.29 11.59
N TYR A 213 22.80 7.45 11.65
CA TYR A 213 21.87 7.25 10.54
C TYR A 213 21.01 8.49 10.24
N ASN A 214 20.91 9.46 11.15
CA ASN A 214 20.17 10.69 10.91
C ASN A 214 20.95 11.67 10.00
N LYS A 215 22.27 11.47 9.86
CA LYS A 215 23.14 12.25 8.95
C LYS A 215 23.22 11.66 7.55
N ALA A 216 22.48 10.58 7.26
CA ALA A 216 22.46 9.98 5.94
C ALA A 216 21.97 10.99 4.90
N SER A 217 22.70 11.12 3.78
CA SER A 217 22.28 11.94 2.66
C SER A 217 20.98 11.43 2.06
N TRP A 218 20.33 12.24 1.22
CA TRP A 218 19.13 11.82 0.50
C TRP A 218 19.38 10.53 -0.31
N PHE A 219 20.50 10.48 -1.04
CA PHE A 219 20.86 9.32 -1.85
C PHE A 219 21.10 8.06 -0.99
N GLN A 220 21.78 8.21 0.15
CA GLN A 220 22.00 7.10 1.08
C GLN A 220 20.68 6.59 1.66
N ASN A 221 19.75 7.49 2.03
CA ASN A 221 18.42 7.10 2.48
C ASN A 221 17.60 6.42 1.38
N PHE A 222 17.72 6.88 0.14
CA PHE A 222 17.04 6.29 -1.01
C PHE A 222 17.51 4.84 -1.26
N ILE A 223 18.83 4.60 -1.33
CA ILE A 223 19.39 3.26 -1.50
C ILE A 223 19.05 2.35 -0.30
N ALA A 224 19.17 2.86 0.93
CA ALA A 224 18.79 2.11 2.13
C ALA A 224 17.29 1.76 2.17
N SER A 225 16.43 2.61 1.59
CA SER A 225 14.99 2.34 1.48
C SER A 225 14.70 1.23 0.46
N ILE A 226 15.38 1.23 -0.69
CA ILE A 226 15.27 0.14 -1.68
C ILE A 226 15.76 -1.18 -1.09
N ALA A 227 16.92 -1.17 -0.43
CA ALA A 227 17.49 -2.37 0.19
C ALA A 227 16.58 -2.94 1.29
N GLY A 228 16.10 -2.09 2.20
CA GLY A 228 15.14 -2.49 3.23
C GLY A 228 13.83 -3.03 2.64
N ALA A 229 13.22 -2.32 1.70
CA ALA A 229 11.98 -2.77 1.05
C ALA A 229 12.18 -4.10 0.32
N SER A 230 13.32 -4.30 -0.34
CA SER A 230 13.65 -5.54 -1.03
C SER A 230 13.85 -6.71 -0.06
N ALA A 231 14.58 -6.50 1.05
CA ALA A 231 14.74 -7.49 2.10
C ALA A 231 13.39 -7.90 2.70
N SER A 232 12.54 -6.92 2.98
CA SER A 232 11.16 -7.12 3.45
C SER A 232 10.33 -7.97 2.48
N LEU A 233 10.41 -7.68 1.18
CA LEU A 233 9.73 -8.44 0.14
C LEU A 233 10.21 -9.89 0.07
N VAL A 234 11.52 -10.13 0.15
CA VAL A 234 12.10 -11.49 0.10
C VAL A 234 11.66 -12.30 1.32
N VAL A 235 11.81 -11.75 2.52
CA VAL A 235 11.46 -12.45 3.77
C VAL A 235 9.96 -12.70 3.89
N SER A 236 9.13 -11.76 3.43
CA SER A 236 7.68 -11.90 3.49
C SER A 236 7.06 -12.69 2.33
N ALA A 237 7.81 -12.99 1.27
CA ALA A 237 7.28 -13.62 0.05
C ALA A 237 6.55 -14.95 0.32
N PRO A 238 7.09 -15.91 1.11
CA PRO A 238 6.42 -17.17 1.37
C PRO A 238 5.03 -16.99 2.01
N LEU A 239 4.96 -16.12 3.02
CA LEU A 239 3.73 -15.82 3.75
C LEU A 239 2.73 -15.08 2.86
N ASP A 240 3.21 -14.22 1.95
CA ASP A 240 2.39 -13.54 0.96
C ASP A 240 1.76 -14.48 -0.06
N VAL A 241 2.50 -15.48 -0.55
CA VAL A 241 1.95 -16.49 -1.46
C VAL A 241 0.87 -17.31 -0.76
N ILE A 242 1.15 -17.80 0.46
CA ILE A 242 0.21 -18.62 1.23
C ILE A 242 -1.07 -17.82 1.52
N LYS A 243 -0.94 -16.59 2.02
CA LYS A 243 -2.06 -15.68 2.26
C LYS A 243 -2.88 -15.47 0.98
N THR A 244 -2.22 -15.18 -0.14
CA THR A 244 -2.90 -14.91 -1.41
C THR A 244 -3.70 -16.13 -1.88
N ARG A 245 -3.18 -17.35 -1.70
CA ARG A 245 -3.88 -18.60 -2.05
C ARG A 245 -5.08 -18.86 -1.15
N ILE A 246 -4.96 -18.67 0.16
CA ILE A 246 -6.09 -18.76 1.11
C ILE A 246 -7.20 -17.78 0.70
N GLN A 247 -6.82 -16.53 0.42
CA GLN A 247 -7.77 -15.48 0.06
C GLN A 247 -8.30 -15.59 -1.37
N ASN A 248 -7.69 -16.42 -2.22
CA ASN A 248 -8.19 -16.70 -3.56
C ASN A 248 -9.29 -17.79 -3.56
N ARG A 249 -9.24 -18.77 -2.64
CA ARG A 249 -10.20 -19.89 -2.57
C ARG A 249 -11.66 -19.42 -2.54
N ASN A 250 -12.59 -20.22 -3.04
CA ASN A 250 -14.02 -19.90 -2.90
C ASN A 250 -14.40 -19.81 -1.42
N PHE A 251 -15.41 -19.02 -1.10
CA PHE A 251 -15.82 -18.87 0.30
C PHE A 251 -16.49 -20.14 0.83
N GLU A 252 -17.24 -20.84 -0.03
CA GLU A 252 -17.93 -22.11 0.27
C GLU A 252 -16.98 -23.30 0.49
N ASN A 253 -15.74 -23.22 0.00
CA ASN A 253 -14.74 -24.30 0.15
C ASN A 253 -13.41 -23.73 0.66
N PRO A 254 -13.36 -23.34 1.95
CA PRO A 254 -12.15 -22.83 2.57
C PRO A 254 -11.12 -23.95 2.72
N GLU A 255 -9.85 -23.59 2.63
CA GLU A 255 -8.74 -24.52 2.84
C GLU A 255 -7.79 -23.97 3.89
N SER A 256 -7.36 -24.83 4.82
CA SER A 256 -6.37 -24.47 5.83
C SER A 256 -5.04 -24.06 5.18
N GLY A 257 -4.40 -23.02 5.75
CA GLY A 257 -3.09 -22.57 5.31
C GLY A 257 -2.02 -23.68 5.35
N PHE A 258 -2.05 -24.54 6.38
CA PHE A 258 -1.12 -25.68 6.48
C PHE A 258 -1.33 -26.71 5.37
N ARG A 259 -2.59 -26.94 4.96
CA ARG A 259 -2.90 -27.82 3.82
C ARG A 259 -2.41 -27.21 2.51
N ILE A 260 -2.57 -25.90 2.33
CA ILE A 260 -2.01 -25.17 1.18
C ILE A 260 -0.47 -25.28 1.16
N VAL A 261 0.20 -25.09 2.30
CA VAL A 261 1.66 -25.25 2.42
C VAL A 261 2.08 -26.67 2.05
N SER A 262 1.43 -27.69 2.62
CA SER A 262 1.72 -29.10 2.32
C SER A 262 1.53 -29.41 0.84
N SER A 263 0.43 -28.95 0.24
CA SER A 263 0.17 -29.10 -1.20
C SER A 263 1.21 -28.37 -2.06
N MET A 264 1.62 -27.16 -1.68
CA MET A 264 2.66 -26.41 -2.39
C MET A 264 3.99 -27.15 -2.38
N MET A 265 4.42 -27.63 -1.21
CA MET A 265 5.67 -28.38 -1.08
C MET A 265 5.64 -29.66 -1.90
N LYS A 266 4.54 -30.43 -1.82
CA LYS A 266 4.41 -31.73 -2.52
C LYS A 266 4.28 -31.58 -4.04
N ASN A 267 3.49 -30.62 -4.52
CA ASN A 267 3.07 -30.57 -5.92
C ASN A 267 3.81 -29.53 -6.77
N GLU A 268 4.42 -28.51 -6.15
CA GLU A 268 5.04 -27.38 -6.86
C GLU A 268 6.50 -27.11 -6.45
N GLY A 269 6.93 -27.63 -5.31
CA GLY A 269 8.26 -27.41 -4.75
C GLY A 269 8.44 -26.05 -4.07
N ILE A 270 9.63 -25.84 -3.50
CA ILE A 270 9.93 -24.70 -2.62
C ILE A 270 9.95 -23.34 -3.34
N THR A 271 10.24 -23.33 -4.65
CA THR A 271 10.26 -22.09 -5.45
C THR A 271 8.87 -21.49 -5.62
N SER A 272 7.80 -22.29 -5.42
CA SER A 272 6.40 -21.82 -5.50
C SER A 272 6.08 -20.74 -4.46
N PHE A 273 6.78 -20.72 -3.33
CA PHE A 273 6.63 -19.73 -2.24
C PHE A 273 7.18 -18.34 -2.61
N PHE A 274 7.88 -18.21 -3.73
CA PHE A 274 8.43 -16.93 -4.20
C PHE A 274 7.76 -16.42 -5.48
N LYS A 275 6.66 -17.06 -5.92
CA LYS A 275 5.89 -16.61 -7.07
C LYS A 275 5.43 -15.16 -6.90
N GLY A 276 5.61 -14.35 -7.94
CA GLY A 276 5.26 -12.92 -7.92
C GLY A 276 6.25 -12.02 -7.19
N LEU A 277 7.36 -12.54 -6.67
CA LEU A 277 8.42 -11.72 -6.06
C LEU A 277 9.14 -10.84 -7.10
N THR A 278 9.49 -11.40 -8.26
CA THR A 278 10.21 -10.68 -9.34
C THR A 278 9.54 -9.36 -9.76
N PRO A 279 8.26 -9.30 -10.16
CA PRO A 279 7.64 -8.03 -10.53
C PRO A 279 7.59 -7.03 -9.37
N LYS A 280 7.48 -7.50 -8.11
CA LYS A 280 7.53 -6.61 -6.94
C LYS A 280 8.92 -6.00 -6.76
N LEU A 281 9.98 -6.80 -6.83
CA LEU A 281 11.36 -6.33 -6.68
C LEU A 281 11.76 -5.34 -7.77
N LEU A 282 11.43 -5.64 -9.04
CA LEU A 282 11.73 -4.76 -10.17
C LEU A 282 11.10 -3.38 -10.01
N MET A 283 9.95 -3.30 -9.35
CA MET A 283 9.19 -2.06 -9.20
C MET A 283 9.48 -1.31 -7.91
N THR A 284 10.25 -1.87 -6.96
CA THR A 284 10.60 -1.20 -5.70
C THR A 284 11.25 0.16 -5.93
N GLY A 285 12.31 0.22 -6.75
CA GLY A 285 13.02 1.46 -7.08
C GLY A 285 12.14 2.45 -7.85
N PRO A 286 11.58 2.08 -9.02
CA PRO A 286 10.71 2.96 -9.81
C PRO A 286 9.54 3.54 -9.01
N LYS A 287 8.90 2.72 -8.18
CA LYS A 287 7.79 3.15 -7.32
C LYS A 287 8.23 4.17 -6.28
N LEU A 288 9.42 4.00 -5.69
CA LEU A 288 9.97 4.98 -4.73
C LEU A 288 10.32 6.30 -5.42
N VAL A 289 10.92 6.27 -6.61
CA VAL A 289 11.20 7.49 -7.41
C VAL A 289 9.91 8.24 -7.73
N PHE A 290 8.90 7.51 -8.22
CA PHE A 290 7.60 8.11 -8.54
C PHE A 290 6.92 8.71 -7.31
N SER A 291 6.95 8.00 -6.19
CA SER A 291 6.37 8.49 -4.92
C SER A 291 7.07 9.75 -4.44
N PHE A 292 8.38 9.83 -4.60
CA PHE A 292 9.17 11.00 -4.26
C PHE A 292 8.86 12.19 -5.19
N TRP A 293 8.84 11.98 -6.51
CA TRP A 293 8.46 12.99 -7.48
C TRP A 293 7.05 13.55 -7.20
N LEU A 294 6.09 12.68 -6.89
CA LEU A 294 4.75 13.10 -6.46
C LEU A 294 4.77 13.93 -5.20
N ALA A 295 5.53 13.53 -4.17
CA ALA A 295 5.62 14.30 -2.94
C ALA A 295 6.20 15.70 -3.19
N GLN A 296 7.27 15.80 -3.99
CA GLN A 296 7.90 17.07 -4.33
C GLN A 296 7.01 18.00 -5.17
N THR A 297 6.10 17.44 -5.98
CA THR A 297 5.22 18.23 -6.85
C THR A 297 3.89 18.58 -6.17
N LEU A 298 3.25 17.62 -5.52
CA LEU A 298 1.90 17.78 -4.96
C LEU A 298 1.89 18.52 -3.63
N ILE A 299 2.87 18.31 -2.74
CA ILE A 299 2.86 18.96 -1.42
C ILE A 299 2.94 20.49 -1.54
N PRO A 300 3.87 21.08 -2.31
CA PRO A 300 3.91 22.53 -2.51
C PRO A 300 2.68 23.07 -3.23
N ALA A 301 2.14 22.31 -4.19
CA ALA A 301 0.93 22.70 -4.92
C ALA A 301 -0.30 22.79 -4.00
N PHE A 302 -0.48 21.82 -3.09
CA PHE A 302 -1.56 21.86 -2.11
C PHE A 302 -1.36 22.95 -1.05
N ASP A 303 -0.12 23.17 -0.59
CA ASP A 303 0.18 24.24 0.37
C ASP A 303 -0.15 25.63 -0.23
N LEU A 304 0.21 25.84 -1.49
CA LEU A 304 -0.14 27.07 -2.22
C LEU A 304 -1.64 27.22 -2.45
N ALA A 305 -2.33 26.14 -2.82
CA ALA A 305 -3.77 26.17 -3.06
C ALA A 305 -4.57 26.44 -1.77
N LEU A 306 -4.17 25.82 -0.65
CA LEU A 306 -4.83 25.99 0.64
C LEU A 306 -4.55 27.37 1.25
N SER A 307 -3.33 27.89 1.11
CA SER A 307 -2.97 29.23 1.59
C SER A 307 -3.65 30.35 0.80
N LYS A 308 -3.82 30.21 -0.52
CA LYS A 308 -4.49 31.21 -1.37
C LYS A 308 -6.00 31.33 -1.12
N ASN A 309 -6.65 30.27 -0.67
CA ASN A 309 -8.11 30.25 -0.48
C ASN A 309 -8.56 30.66 0.94
N GLY A 310 -7.64 31.05 1.83
CA GLY A 310 -8.00 31.45 3.20
C GLY A 310 -8.53 30.31 4.08
N TRP A 311 -8.24 29.05 3.72
CA TRP A 311 -8.75 27.87 4.42
C TRP A 311 -7.92 27.58 5.68
N GLU A 312 -8.10 28.39 6.71
CA GLU A 312 -7.67 28.03 8.06
C GLU A 312 -8.60 26.94 8.62
N GLY A 313 -8.17 25.69 8.40
CA GLY A 313 -8.50 24.50 9.20
C GLY A 313 -9.91 24.40 9.81
N LYS A 314 -10.81 23.72 9.10
CA LYS A 314 -11.78 22.73 9.64
C LYS A 314 -12.63 22.20 8.49
N LEU A 315 -12.23 21.07 7.92
CA LEU A 315 -13.11 20.28 7.06
C LEU A 315 -13.53 19.04 7.84
N ALA A 316 -14.83 18.94 8.09
CA ALA A 316 -15.42 17.79 8.77
C ALA A 316 -15.31 16.57 7.86
N PHE A 317 -15.08 15.41 8.47
CA PHE A 317 -14.86 14.10 7.83
C PHE A 317 -15.89 13.74 6.72
N ASN A 318 -17.10 14.31 6.80
CA ASN A 318 -18.23 14.03 5.91
C ASN A 318 -18.05 14.54 4.46
N ASP A 319 -17.26 15.60 4.23
CA ASP A 319 -17.09 16.15 2.88
C ASP A 319 -16.09 15.35 2.04
N ILE A 320 -15.11 14.72 2.71
CA ILE A 320 -14.09 13.86 2.09
C ILE A 320 -14.71 12.56 1.55
N GLU A 321 -15.67 12.01 2.27
CA GLU A 321 -16.40 10.80 1.85
C GLU A 321 -17.15 11.05 0.53
N ARG A 322 -17.82 12.21 0.39
CA ARG A 322 -18.56 12.55 -0.84
C ARG A 322 -17.65 12.62 -2.07
N TYR A 323 -16.49 13.26 -1.98
CA TYR A 323 -15.60 13.41 -3.14
C TYR A 323 -14.91 12.10 -3.54
N ILE A 324 -14.51 11.27 -2.57
CA ILE A 324 -13.91 9.96 -2.86
C ILE A 324 -14.95 9.01 -3.43
N VAL A 325 -16.16 8.96 -2.86
CA VAL A 325 -17.26 8.15 -3.39
C VAL A 325 -17.65 8.59 -4.80
N HIS A 326 -17.69 9.91 -5.07
CA HIS A 326 -18.00 10.43 -6.40
C HIS A 326 -16.92 10.09 -7.45
N ALA A 327 -15.63 10.21 -7.10
CA ALA A 327 -14.53 9.86 -8.00
C ALA A 327 -14.44 8.36 -8.27
N LEU A 328 -14.70 7.51 -7.26
CA LEU A 328 -14.76 6.06 -7.42
C LEU A 328 -15.98 5.62 -8.23
N TYR A 329 -17.14 6.26 -8.04
CA TYR A 329 -18.35 6.02 -8.82
C TYR A 329 -18.16 6.35 -10.30
N ILE A 330 -17.50 7.47 -10.64
CA ILE A 330 -17.16 7.84 -12.02
C ILE A 330 -16.20 6.83 -12.65
N ALA A 331 -15.23 6.33 -11.88
CA ALA A 331 -14.29 5.30 -12.37
C ALA A 331 -15.00 3.95 -12.61
N GLU A 332 -15.96 3.58 -11.77
CA GLU A 332 -16.73 2.34 -11.89
C GLU A 332 -17.80 2.41 -13.01
N SER A 333 -18.43 3.56 -13.22
CA SER A 333 -19.42 3.78 -14.29
C SER A 333 -18.79 3.72 -15.70
N ARG A 334 -17.56 4.21 -15.84
CA ARG A 334 -16.77 4.09 -17.08
C ARG A 334 -16.29 2.66 -17.35
N TYR A 335 -16.02 1.87 -16.30
CA TYR A 335 -15.60 0.47 -16.45
C TYR A 335 -16.76 -0.49 -16.75
N THR A 336 -17.96 -0.18 -16.25
CA THR A 336 -19.16 -1.04 -16.40
C THR A 336 -20.01 -0.72 -17.63
N GLY A 337 -19.69 0.33 -18.39
CA GLY A 337 -20.41 0.72 -19.60
C GLY A 337 -21.78 1.38 -19.37
N ARG A 338 -22.19 1.62 -18.11
CA ARG A 338 -23.50 2.23 -17.78
C ARG A 338 -23.58 3.73 -18.08
N GLY A 339 -22.46 4.41 -18.32
CA GLY A 339 -22.44 5.85 -18.57
C GLY A 339 -23.09 6.30 -19.89
N LYS A 340 -23.37 5.40 -20.83
CA LYS A 340 -23.94 5.76 -22.15
C LYS A 340 -25.47 5.79 -22.22
N GLN A 341 -26.16 5.40 -21.15
CA GLN A 341 -27.63 5.26 -21.17
C GLN A 341 -28.36 6.45 -20.56
N LEU A 342 -27.63 7.44 -20.03
CA LEU A 342 -28.19 8.68 -19.48
C LEU A 342 -28.10 9.85 -20.49
N ASP A 343 -27.02 9.94 -21.26
CA ASP A 343 -26.87 10.99 -22.31
C ASP A 343 -27.88 10.85 -23.47
N SER A 344 -28.51 9.68 -23.65
CA SER A 344 -29.53 9.48 -24.70
C SER A 344 -30.95 9.85 -24.26
N ASN A 345 -31.20 10.06 -22.96
CA ASN A 345 -32.53 10.41 -22.45
C ASN A 345 -32.68 11.92 -22.17
N GLU A 346 -31.60 12.71 -22.25
CA GLU A 346 -31.62 14.15 -22.01
C GLU A 346 -31.87 14.98 -23.28
N ASN A 347 -31.75 14.38 -24.48
CA ASN A 347 -31.92 15.09 -25.76
C ASN A 347 -33.35 15.04 -26.34
N ASP A 348 -34.30 14.34 -25.71
CA ASP A 348 -35.68 14.19 -26.22
C ASP A 348 -36.71 15.11 -25.54
N ASN A 349 -36.32 15.95 -24.57
CA ASN A 349 -37.28 16.73 -23.78
C ASN A 349 -37.25 18.26 -23.97
N ASP A 350 -36.46 18.80 -24.92
CA ASP A 350 -36.29 20.26 -25.04
C ASP A 350 -37.03 20.91 -26.23
N ASN A 351 -38.04 20.23 -26.79
CA ASN A 351 -38.95 20.81 -27.79
C ASN A 351 -40.41 20.78 -27.30
N GLY A 352 -40.78 21.73 -26.43
CA GLY A 352 -42.19 21.91 -26.07
C GLY A 352 -42.47 23.04 -25.10
N ASN A 353 -43.09 24.11 -25.62
CA ASN A 353 -43.70 25.26 -24.94
C ASN A 353 -42.73 26.31 -24.36
N TYR A 354 -42.78 27.53 -24.90
CA TYR A 354 -43.65 28.59 -24.37
C TYR A 354 -44.01 29.59 -25.47
N LYS A 355 -45.23 30.11 -25.37
CA LYS A 355 -45.85 31.17 -26.17
C LYS A 355 -45.11 32.50 -26.10
#